data_AF-A0A914CUL4-F1
#
_entry.id   AF-A0A914CUL4-F1
#
_cell.length_a   1.000
_cell.length_b   1.000
_cell.length_c   1.000
_cell.angle_alpha   90.00
_cell.angle_beta   90.00
_cell.angle_gamma   90.00
#
_symmetry.space_group_name_H-M   'P 1'
#
loop_
_entity.id
_entity.type
_entity.pdbx_description
1 polymer ?
#
loop_
_entity_poly.entity_id
_entity_poly.type
_entity_poly.pdbx_seq_one_letter_code
_entity_poly.pdbx_strand_id
1 'polypeptide(L)'
;MRSYGDSMGEITKKRGTVEDRPGRGRKRTAKTPENIRNQGKDSAKLEQSKELKEESWKSEWPYSPDLNPLDYAIWGYLEAKACEKPHKSINSLKKAIKKAWDEMFDEMVARVVKSWPGRLQACIDAEGGYIE
;
A
#
# COMPACT_ATOMS: atom_id res chain seq x y z
N MET A 1 -18.00 -28.12 -25.57
CA MET A 1 -16.90 -28.92 -26.13
C MET A 1 -15.84 -27.98 -26.66
N ARG A 2 -14.60 -28.09 -26.16
CA ARG A 2 -13.41 -27.47 -26.79
C ARG A 2 -13.07 -28.25 -28.06
N SER A 3 -12.56 -27.52 -29.05
CA SER A 3 -11.47 -27.90 -29.95
C SER A 3 -11.79 -27.49 -31.38
N TYR A 4 -11.02 -26.54 -31.91
CA TYR A 4 -10.64 -26.54 -33.31
C TYR A 4 -9.12 -26.46 -33.33
N GLY A 5 -8.52 -27.63 -33.55
CA GLY A 5 -7.10 -27.77 -33.87
C GLY A 5 -6.88 -27.65 -35.37
N ASP A 6 -5.70 -27.12 -35.69
CA ASP A 6 -4.79 -27.49 -36.77
C ASP A 6 -5.35 -27.94 -38.12
N SER A 7 -5.02 -27.16 -39.16
CA SER A 7 -4.68 -27.71 -40.46
C SER A 7 -3.39 -27.07 -40.98
N MET A 8 -2.36 -27.93 -41.05
CA MET A 8 -1.25 -27.94 -42.01
C MET A 8 -1.62 -27.23 -43.33
N GLY A 9 -0.79 -26.43 -43.97
CA GLY A 9 0.65 -26.55 -44.15
C GLY A 9 0.89 -26.73 -45.65
N GLU A 10 1.43 -25.72 -46.34
CA GLU A 10 1.92 -25.92 -47.71
C GLU A 10 3.12 -25.01 -48.00
N ILE A 11 4.21 -25.67 -48.39
CA ILE A 11 5.52 -25.13 -48.70
C ILE A 11 5.67 -25.18 -50.22
N THR A 12 5.95 -24.06 -50.89
CA THR A 12 6.52 -24.09 -52.23
C THR A 12 7.73 -23.17 -52.34
N LYS A 13 8.90 -23.82 -52.46
CA LYS A 13 10.20 -23.26 -52.88
C LYS A 13 10.09 -22.63 -54.28
N LYS A 14 10.74 -21.47 -54.49
CA LYS A 14 11.34 -21.13 -55.78
C LYS A 14 12.82 -20.81 -55.60
N ARG A 15 13.67 -21.46 -56.41
CA ARG A 15 15.13 -21.35 -56.47
C ARG A 15 15.56 -20.42 -57.63
N GLY A 16 16.65 -19.67 -57.40
CA GLY A 16 17.72 -19.30 -58.36
C GLY A 16 17.57 -17.96 -59.11
N THR A 17 18.63 -17.21 -59.44
CA THR A 17 20.10 -17.29 -59.19
C THR A 17 20.80 -16.00 -59.66
N VAL A 18 21.84 -15.59 -58.91
CA VAL A 18 23.13 -14.98 -59.32
C VAL A 18 23.15 -13.62 -60.05
N GLU A 19 23.74 -12.62 -59.40
CA GLU A 19 24.84 -11.82 -59.99
C GLU A 19 25.81 -11.34 -58.90
N ASP A 20 27.10 -11.58 -59.17
CA ASP A 20 28.28 -11.30 -58.35
C ASP A 20 28.63 -9.79 -58.28
N ARG A 21 28.99 -9.29 -57.08
CA ARG A 21 29.90 -8.14 -56.93
C ARG A 21 30.78 -8.27 -55.68
N PRO A 22 32.10 -8.03 -55.75
CA PRO A 22 33.00 -8.18 -54.62
C PRO A 22 33.06 -6.88 -53.79
N GLY A 23 32.64 -6.95 -52.53
CA GLY A 23 32.64 -5.82 -51.60
C GLY A 23 33.17 -6.18 -50.22
N ARG A 24 34.48 -6.02 -50.03
CA ARG A 24 35.22 -5.77 -48.76
C ARG A 24 34.59 -6.31 -47.46
N GLY A 25 35.13 -7.43 -46.99
CA GLY A 25 34.83 -8.00 -45.67
C GLY A 25 35.08 -7.00 -44.53
N ARG A 26 34.01 -6.66 -43.81
CA ARG A 26 34.07 -5.96 -42.52
C ARG A 26 34.16 -7.01 -41.43
N LYS A 27 35.33 -7.14 -40.78
CA LYS A 27 35.52 -8.02 -39.62
C LYS A 27 34.48 -7.65 -38.55
N ARG A 28 33.70 -8.63 -38.09
CA ARG A 28 32.85 -8.49 -36.90
C ARG A 28 33.78 -8.30 -35.70
N THR A 29 33.92 -7.08 -35.22
CA THR A 29 34.44 -6.86 -33.86
C THR A 29 33.31 -7.20 -32.90
N ALA A 30 33.61 -8.04 -31.92
CA ALA A 30 32.70 -8.31 -30.82
C ALA A 30 32.38 -6.97 -30.14
N LYS A 31 31.09 -6.64 -30.02
CA LYS A 31 30.66 -5.56 -29.12
C LYS A 31 30.91 -6.04 -27.69
N THR A 32 31.83 -5.38 -27.00
CA THR A 32 31.94 -5.43 -25.54
C THR A 32 30.56 -5.09 -24.95
N PRO A 33 30.03 -5.84 -23.97
CA PRO A 33 28.84 -5.40 -23.26
C PRO A 33 29.24 -4.22 -22.37
N GLU A 34 28.91 -3.02 -22.81
CA GLU A 34 28.82 -1.89 -21.90
C GLU A 34 27.73 -2.15 -20.87
N ASN A 35 28.04 -1.75 -19.64
CA ASN A 35 27.11 -1.34 -18.60
C ASN A 35 26.78 -2.36 -17.47
N ILE A 36 27.74 -2.59 -16.59
CA ILE A 36 27.53 -3.07 -15.21
C ILE A 36 27.45 -1.88 -14.20
N ARG A 37 27.64 -0.63 -14.66
CA ARG A 37 27.79 0.56 -13.80
C ARG A 37 26.49 1.10 -13.19
N ASN A 38 25.33 0.51 -13.49
CA ASN A 38 24.04 1.01 -13.00
C ASN A 38 23.47 0.22 -11.81
N GLN A 39 23.96 -0.99 -11.50
CA GLN A 39 23.35 -1.83 -10.46
C GLN A 39 23.52 -1.27 -9.03
N GLY A 40 24.61 -0.55 -8.75
CA GLY A 40 24.84 0.07 -7.43
C GLY A 40 24.10 1.38 -7.18
N LYS A 41 23.55 2.01 -8.22
CA LYS A 41 22.76 3.26 -8.09
C LYS A 41 21.30 2.95 -7.80
N ASP A 42 20.78 1.86 -8.36
CA ASP A 42 19.39 1.44 -8.16
C ASP A 42 19.18 0.94 -6.73
N SER A 43 20.14 0.20 -6.18
CA SER A 43 20.09 -0.25 -4.78
C SER A 43 20.20 0.91 -3.79
N ALA A 44 21.14 1.84 -3.99
CA ALA A 44 21.25 3.01 -3.12
C ALA A 44 20.01 3.93 -3.17
N LYS A 45 19.42 4.08 -4.36
CA LYS A 45 18.17 4.85 -4.54
C LYS A 45 16.96 4.12 -3.94
N LEU A 46 16.95 2.79 -4.00
CA LEU A 46 15.92 1.96 -3.38
C LEU A 46 16.03 2.02 -1.85
N GLU A 47 17.22 1.88 -1.28
CA GLU A 47 17.44 2.00 0.18
C GLU A 47 17.12 3.42 0.68
N GLN A 48 17.56 4.46 -0.03
CA GLN A 48 17.21 5.84 0.31
C GLN A 48 15.69 6.10 0.16
N SER A 49 15.01 5.47 -0.80
CA SER A 49 13.54 5.56 -0.93
C SER A 49 12.78 4.79 0.15
N LYS A 50 13.39 3.73 0.73
CA LYS A 50 12.85 2.99 1.86
C LYS A 50 13.00 3.82 3.15
N GLU A 51 14.20 4.37 3.39
CA GLU A 51 14.47 5.26 4.53
C GLU A 51 13.58 6.51 4.50
N LEU A 52 13.42 7.16 3.34
CA LEU A 52 12.54 8.33 3.21
C LEU A 52 11.04 8.01 3.40
N LYS A 53 10.60 6.79 3.07
CA LYS A 53 9.21 6.37 3.30
C LYS A 53 8.92 6.03 4.76
N GLU A 54 9.92 5.52 5.48
CA GLU A 54 9.73 5.05 6.85
C GLU A 54 9.77 6.18 7.90
N GLU A 55 10.39 7.32 7.57
CA GLU A 55 10.41 8.50 8.46
C GLU A 55 9.26 9.49 8.21
N SER A 56 8.73 9.56 6.98
CA SER A 56 7.73 10.57 6.60
C SER A 56 6.37 10.40 7.30
N TRP A 57 5.96 9.17 7.63
CA TRP A 57 4.66 8.95 8.29
C TRP A 57 4.70 9.25 9.81
N LYS A 58 5.89 9.33 10.41
CA LYS A 58 6.06 9.58 11.85
C LYS A 58 5.98 11.07 12.21
N SER A 59 6.35 11.98 11.31
CA SER A 59 6.49 13.40 11.66
C SER A 59 5.23 14.24 11.48
N GLU A 60 4.21 13.77 10.75
CA GLU A 60 3.06 14.60 10.37
C GLU A 60 1.75 13.78 10.35
N TRP A 61 1.43 13.12 11.46
CA TRP A 61 0.04 12.69 11.61
C TRP A 61 -0.84 13.94 11.70
N PRO A 62 -1.89 14.09 10.87
CA PRO A 62 -2.75 15.26 10.93
C PRO A 62 -3.43 15.34 12.30
N TYR A 63 -3.65 16.55 12.82
CA TYR A 63 -4.48 16.80 14.01
C TYR A 63 -5.96 16.54 13.68
N SER A 64 -6.31 15.28 13.42
CA SER A 64 -7.63 14.85 12.97
C SER A 64 -8.20 13.79 13.92
N PRO A 65 -8.95 14.22 14.96
CA PRO A 65 -9.68 13.30 15.84
C PRO A 65 -10.61 12.37 15.06
N ASP A 66 -11.19 12.88 13.96
CA ASP A 66 -12.13 12.15 13.11
C ASP A 66 -11.51 10.94 12.41
N LEU A 67 -10.17 10.89 12.32
CA LEU A 67 -9.42 9.78 11.75
C LEU A 67 -8.72 8.90 12.79
N ASN A 68 -8.77 9.26 14.08
CA ASN A 68 -8.21 8.46 15.17
C ASN A 68 -9.30 7.56 15.80
N PRO A 69 -9.23 6.23 15.64
CA PRO A 69 -10.17 5.27 16.26
C PRO A 69 -10.42 5.48 17.75
N LEU A 70 -9.38 5.91 18.48
CA LEU A 70 -9.53 6.19 19.90
C LEU A 70 -10.44 7.39 20.16
N ASP A 71 -10.28 8.46 19.37
CA ASP A 71 -10.98 9.73 19.56
C ASP A 71 -12.42 9.67 19.04
N TYR A 72 -12.65 9.17 17.82
CA TYR A 72 -13.99 9.18 17.24
C TYR A 72 -14.93 8.09 17.81
N ALA A 73 -14.41 7.09 18.54
CA ALA A 73 -15.23 5.97 19.02
C ALA A 73 -14.89 5.49 20.43
N ILE A 74 -13.65 5.04 20.67
CA ILE A 74 -13.33 4.27 21.89
C ILE A 74 -13.47 5.14 23.14
N TRP A 75 -13.00 6.40 23.12
CA TRP A 75 -13.14 7.29 24.27
C TRP A 75 -14.60 7.59 24.61
N GLY A 76 -15.45 7.83 23.60
CA GLY A 76 -16.89 8.03 23.82
C GLY A 76 -17.56 6.81 24.45
N TYR A 77 -17.17 5.60 24.03
CA TYR A 77 -17.66 4.37 24.66
C TYR A 77 -17.21 4.21 26.11
N LEU A 78 -15.91 4.41 26.37
CA LEU A 78 -15.34 4.29 27.71
C LEU A 78 -15.94 5.32 28.66
N GLU A 79 -16.14 6.55 28.20
CA GLU A 79 -16.79 7.60 28.97
C GLU A 79 -18.24 7.21 29.28
N ALA A 80 -19.02 6.82 28.27
CA ALA A 80 -20.42 6.42 28.46
C ALA A 80 -20.55 5.28 29.47
N LYS A 81 -19.67 4.28 29.42
CA LYS A 81 -19.67 3.11 30.31
C LYS A 81 -19.14 3.41 31.71
N ALA A 82 -18.01 4.10 31.80
CA ALA A 82 -17.37 4.40 33.08
C ALA A 82 -18.16 5.46 33.87
N CYS A 83 -18.81 6.41 33.19
CA CYS A 83 -19.55 7.52 33.79
C CYS A 83 -21.07 7.25 33.89
N GLU A 84 -21.55 6.01 33.72
CA GLU A 84 -22.95 5.63 34.00
C GLU A 84 -23.41 6.04 35.41
N LYS A 85 -22.46 6.15 36.35
CA LYS A 85 -22.70 6.58 37.73
C LYS A 85 -21.65 7.61 38.19
N PRO A 86 -22.00 8.57 39.06
CA PRO A 86 -21.04 9.50 39.63
C PRO A 86 -19.96 8.80 40.46
N HIS A 87 -18.73 9.28 40.35
CA HIS A 87 -17.57 8.77 41.10
C HIS A 87 -17.23 9.67 42.28
N LYS A 88 -16.97 9.06 43.44
CA LYS A 88 -16.59 9.79 44.67
C LYS A 88 -15.08 10.06 44.77
N SER A 89 -14.27 9.49 43.88
CA SER A 89 -12.82 9.65 43.87
C SER A 89 -12.21 9.36 42.50
N ILE A 90 -11.00 9.88 42.26
CA ILE A 90 -10.21 9.55 41.07
C ILE A 90 -9.92 8.03 41.01
N ASN A 91 -9.72 7.38 42.16
CA ASN A 91 -9.47 5.94 42.21
C ASN A 91 -10.68 5.11 41.78
N SER A 92 -11.91 5.52 42.13
CA SER A 92 -13.11 4.83 41.66
C SER A 92 -13.30 5.02 40.16
N LEU A 93 -13.05 6.24 39.64
CA LEU A 93 -13.09 6.50 38.20
C LEU A 93 -12.06 5.66 37.43
N LYS A 94 -10.79 5.62 37.87
CA LYS A 94 -9.74 4.78 37.26
C LYS A 94 -10.14 3.30 37.20
N LYS A 95 -10.75 2.78 38.28
CA LYS A 95 -11.23 1.39 38.32
C LYS A 95 -12.39 1.17 37.34
N ALA A 96 -13.31 2.13 37.23
CA ALA A 96 -14.43 2.05 36.29
C ALA A 96 -13.98 2.08 34.83
N ILE A 97 -13.03 2.94 34.47
CA ILE A 97 -12.46 3.00 33.11
C ILE A 97 -11.76 1.68 32.77
N LYS A 98 -10.92 1.14 33.66
CA LYS A 98 -10.27 -0.16 33.45
C LYS A 98 -11.29 -1.28 33.27
N LYS A 99 -12.32 -1.31 34.11
CA LYS A 99 -13.41 -2.28 33.98
C LYS A 99 -14.12 -2.16 32.63
N ALA A 100 -14.46 -0.95 32.20
CA ALA A 100 -15.10 -0.71 30.90
C ALA A 100 -14.21 -1.14 29.72
N TRP A 101 -12.89 -0.95 29.85
CA TRP A 101 -11.90 -1.44 28.88
C TRP A 101 -11.87 -2.96 28.83
N ASP A 102 -11.80 -3.64 29.97
CA ASP A 102 -11.77 -5.10 30.04
C ASP A 102 -13.08 -5.77 29.57
N GLU A 103 -14.21 -5.05 29.68
CA GLU A 103 -15.53 -5.49 29.17
C GLU A 103 -15.74 -5.18 27.68
N MET A 104 -14.83 -4.44 27.03
CA MET A 104 -14.94 -4.10 25.62
C MET A 104 -14.64 -5.33 24.75
N PHE A 105 -15.63 -5.80 24.00
CA PHE A 105 -15.48 -6.97 23.14
C PHE A 105 -14.71 -6.65 21.85
N ASP A 106 -13.89 -7.60 21.39
CA ASP A 106 -13.07 -7.49 20.16
C ASP A 106 -13.90 -7.11 18.93
N GLU A 107 -15.16 -7.55 18.87
CA GLU A 107 -16.11 -7.23 17.80
C GLU A 107 -16.39 -5.73 17.69
N MET A 108 -16.38 -5.01 18.81
CA MET A 108 -16.51 -3.55 18.81
C MET A 108 -15.28 -2.89 18.19
N VAL A 109 -14.09 -3.29 18.62
CA VAL A 109 -12.82 -2.76 18.09
C VAL A 109 -12.71 -3.06 16.59
N ALA A 110 -13.06 -4.28 16.18
CA ALA A 110 -13.08 -4.67 14.77
C ALA A 110 -14.03 -3.80 13.93
N ARG A 111 -15.22 -3.47 14.45
CA ARG A 111 -16.16 -2.56 13.76
C ARG A 111 -15.62 -1.15 13.64
N VAL A 112 -14.99 -0.62 14.70
CA VAL A 112 -14.35 0.71 14.68
C VAL A 112 -13.27 0.74 13.59
N VAL A 113 -12.34 -0.22 13.60
CA VAL A 113 -11.27 -0.30 12.59
C VAL A 113 -11.85 -0.48 11.17
N LYS A 114 -12.89 -1.30 11.00
CA LYS A 114 -13.55 -1.51 9.71
C LYS A 114 -14.23 -0.23 9.17
N SER A 115 -14.61 0.70 10.04
CA SER A 115 -15.20 1.99 9.64
C SER A 115 -14.17 3.01 9.15
N TRP A 116 -12.88 2.82 9.50
CA TRP A 116 -11.82 3.77 9.22
C TRP A 116 -11.64 4.11 7.72
N PRO A 117 -11.67 3.15 6.77
CA PRO A 117 -11.58 3.49 5.34
C PRO A 117 -12.72 4.39 4.86
N GLY A 118 -13.93 4.23 5.42
CA GLY A 118 -15.07 5.09 5.09
C GLY A 118 -14.87 6.52 5.61
N ARG A 119 -14.34 6.66 6.82
CA ARG A 119 -13.96 7.98 7.38
C ARG A 119 -12.84 8.64 6.57
N LEU A 120 -11.84 7.87 6.14
CA LEU A 120 -10.78 8.39 5.29
C LEU A 120 -11.34 8.93 3.96
N GLN A 121 -12.26 8.20 3.35
CA GLN A 121 -12.93 8.66 2.13
C GLN A 121 -13.75 9.93 2.38
N ALA A 122 -14.51 10.00 3.46
CA ALA A 122 -15.26 11.19 3.82
C ALA A 122 -14.34 12.41 4.04
N CYS A 123 -13.17 12.22 4.65
CA CYS A 123 -12.18 13.28 4.82
C CYS A 123 -11.63 13.76 3.46
N ILE A 124 -11.39 12.85 2.52
CA ILE A 124 -10.99 13.18 1.15
C ILE A 124 -12.10 13.97 0.44
N ASP A 125 -13.34 13.53 0.54
CA ASP A 125 -14.50 14.18 -0.07
C ASP A 125 -14.77 15.57 0.53
N ALA A 126 -14.40 15.76 1.80
CA ALA A 126 -14.42 17.04 2.50
C ALA A 126 -13.17 17.91 2.25
N GLU A 127 -12.27 17.51 1.35
CA GLU A 127 -11.00 18.20 1.06
C GLU A 127 -10.13 18.45 2.31
N GLY A 128 -10.12 17.50 3.24
CA GLY A 128 -9.42 17.62 4.52
C GLY A 128 -10.22 18.38 5.60
N GLY A 129 -11.48 18.72 5.32
CA GLY A 129 -12.42 19.30 6.28
C GLY A 129 -12.89 18.33 7.36
N TYR A 130 -13.65 18.87 8.32
CA TYR A 130 -14.26 18.13 9.43
C TYR A 130 -15.31 17.12 8.92
N ILE A 131 -15.37 15.95 9.56
CA ILE A 131 -16.36 14.90 9.27
C ILE A 131 -16.97 14.36 10.58
N GLU A 132 -18.24 13.97 10.55
CA GLU A 132 -18.93 13.32 11.68
C GLU A 132 -18.83 11.79 11.63
#